data_AF-A0A3N5Y335-F1
#
_entry.id   AF-A0A3N5Y335-F1
#
_cell.length_a   1.000
_cell.length_b   1.000
_cell.length_c   1.000
_cell.angle_alpha   90.00
_cell.angle_beta   90.00
_cell.angle_gamma   90.00
#
_symmetry.space_group_name_H-M   'P 1'
#
loop_
_entity.id
_entity.type
_entity.pdbx_description
1 polymer ?
#
loop_
_entity_poly.entity_id
_entity_poly.type
_entity_poly.pdbx_seq_one_letter_code
_entity_poly.pdbx_strand_id
1 'polypeptide(L)'
;MALVLAALLGAQAAGLFPTATTIDALTTYPGFYHLKDVLVRAELKTDDRGQSFLSAVDGEGRAVQVLLPPDERSLGGQVQVRGQFLDVGRLDPADSQATARNLRSIVEARLGSDRWPAQGELLMLTATNVSPAPPPSATPTVRQLALQPRRYEGEVVTVAGQFGGRNLFGDLAQSPRAGLVEFVLRAAGGAVWVVGLPPRGRGWELRPDARVDTAQWLEVAGKVRAANGLVWLEATRVERTTAKAQEEPPRAPAVPVAPPQPPEVIFSLPSEDDTDVPPATAVRIQVSRDLNPDTLEGHIAVGYLGRPAGDPPIPFKASFDRSQRVLQLVFHKPFEAFTTVKVDLLEGIKGTDGQPMKPWALTFSTGR
;
A
#
# COMPACT_ATOMS: atom_id res chain seq x y z
N MET A 1 4.57 -9.87 40.59
CA MET A 1 5.66 -10.31 39.71
C MET A 1 5.14 -10.24 38.27
N ALA A 2 5.29 -9.09 37.61
CA ALA A 2 4.80 -8.86 36.25
C ALA A 2 6.01 -8.61 35.35
N LEU A 3 6.46 -9.66 34.69
CA LEU A 3 7.49 -9.62 33.66
C LEU A 3 6.79 -9.28 32.34
N VAL A 4 6.73 -8.00 31.98
CA VAL A 4 6.23 -7.60 30.66
C VAL A 4 7.38 -7.67 29.67
N LEU A 5 7.19 -8.55 28.68
CA LEU A 5 8.04 -8.75 27.50
C LEU A 5 8.43 -7.41 26.86
N ALA A 6 9.69 -7.02 27.00
CA ALA A 6 10.33 -5.98 26.19
C ALA A 6 11.32 -6.65 25.20
N ALA A 7 10.81 -7.47 24.29
CA ALA A 7 11.62 -8.08 23.24
C ALA A 7 10.74 -8.40 22.04
N LEU A 8 10.55 -7.44 21.13
CA LEU A 8 10.07 -7.68 19.75
C LEU A 8 10.24 -6.47 18.79
N LEU A 9 10.74 -5.32 19.23
CA LEU A 9 10.83 -4.12 18.37
C LEU A 9 12.07 -4.08 17.42
N GLY A 10 12.97 -5.06 17.50
CA GLY A 10 14.18 -5.08 16.66
C GLY A 10 14.00 -5.70 15.26
N ALA A 11 13.00 -6.55 15.07
CA ALA A 11 12.82 -7.31 13.82
C ALA A 11 11.88 -6.63 12.80
N GLN A 12 11.13 -5.60 13.19
CA GLN A 12 10.11 -4.98 12.32
C GLN A 12 10.63 -3.83 11.44
N ALA A 13 11.85 -3.33 11.64
CA ALA A 13 12.35 -2.20 10.83
C ALA A 13 12.67 -2.59 9.37
N ALA A 14 13.00 -3.86 9.10
CA ALA A 14 13.41 -4.34 7.78
C ALA A 14 12.28 -4.46 6.75
N GLY A 15 11.00 -4.34 7.17
CA GLY A 15 9.83 -4.40 6.28
C GLY A 15 9.12 -3.05 6.06
N LEU A 16 9.53 -1.99 6.76
CA LEU A 16 8.83 -0.69 6.72
C LEU A 16 9.28 0.19 5.54
N PHE A 17 10.50 0.00 5.06
CA PHE A 17 11.09 0.83 4.00
C PHE A 17 11.62 -0.03 2.86
N PRO A 18 11.37 0.33 1.59
CA PRO A 18 12.08 -0.26 0.46
C PRO A 18 13.58 0.02 0.55
N THR A 19 14.39 -0.88 -0.02
CA THR A 19 15.85 -0.75 -0.04
C THR A 19 16.25 0.44 -0.91
N ALA A 20 16.79 1.49 -0.28
CA ALA A 20 17.29 2.67 -0.98
C ALA A 20 18.60 2.33 -1.70
N THR A 21 18.65 2.58 -3.01
CA THR A 21 19.80 2.24 -3.85
C THR A 21 19.86 3.11 -5.11
N THR A 22 20.83 2.84 -5.98
CA THR A 22 21.06 3.58 -7.23
C THR A 22 20.89 2.69 -8.47
N ILE A 23 20.69 3.30 -9.63
CA ILE A 23 20.69 2.58 -10.92
C ILE A 23 22.03 1.88 -11.16
N ASP A 24 23.16 2.51 -10.81
CA ASP A 24 24.51 1.91 -10.89
C ASP A 24 24.60 0.63 -10.04
N ALA A 25 24.03 0.61 -8.85
CA ALA A 25 24.01 -0.57 -7.98
C ALA A 25 23.12 -1.69 -8.54
N LEU A 26 21.94 -1.35 -9.04
CA LEU A 26 21.01 -2.31 -9.65
C LEU A 26 21.63 -3.00 -10.88
N THR A 27 22.37 -2.26 -11.68
CA THR A 27 23.02 -2.77 -12.90
C THR A 27 24.31 -3.53 -12.63
N THR A 28 25.05 -3.14 -11.58
CA THR A 28 26.30 -3.83 -11.18
C THR A 28 26.02 -5.13 -10.41
N TYR A 29 24.97 -5.15 -9.56
CA TYR A 29 24.64 -6.29 -8.70
C TYR A 29 23.21 -6.81 -8.91
N PRO A 30 22.80 -7.15 -10.14
CA PRO A 30 21.41 -7.49 -10.44
C PRO A 30 20.92 -8.73 -9.68
N GLY A 31 21.79 -9.72 -9.46
CA GLY A 31 21.44 -10.92 -8.69
C GLY A 31 21.17 -10.64 -7.21
N PHE A 32 21.80 -9.62 -6.62
CA PHE A 32 21.55 -9.25 -5.23
C PHE A 32 20.21 -8.54 -5.04
N TYR A 33 19.82 -7.71 -6.01
CA TYR A 33 18.58 -6.93 -5.95
C TYR A 33 17.37 -7.65 -6.56
N HIS A 34 17.57 -8.79 -7.23
CA HIS A 34 16.48 -9.57 -7.83
C HIS A 34 15.38 -9.86 -6.79
N LEU A 35 14.13 -9.50 -7.14
CA LEU A 35 12.92 -9.57 -6.31
C LEU A 35 12.86 -8.68 -5.07
N LYS A 36 13.87 -7.82 -4.84
CA LYS A 36 13.84 -6.85 -3.73
C LYS A 36 12.95 -5.66 -4.07
N ASP A 37 12.21 -5.19 -3.07
CA ASP A 37 11.58 -3.88 -3.10
C ASP A 37 12.65 -2.80 -2.92
N VAL A 38 12.78 -1.96 -3.93
CA VAL A 38 13.80 -0.91 -3.99
C VAL A 38 13.16 0.47 -4.14
N LEU A 39 13.95 1.46 -3.73
CA LEU A 39 13.69 2.87 -3.96
C LEU A 39 14.89 3.44 -4.65
N VAL A 40 14.66 4.05 -5.81
CA VAL A 40 15.70 4.70 -6.60
C VAL A 40 15.31 6.13 -6.90
N ARG A 41 16.31 7.02 -6.96
CA ARG A 41 16.17 8.33 -7.60
C ARG A 41 16.85 8.25 -8.96
N ALA A 42 16.10 8.58 -10.01
CA ALA A 42 16.53 8.38 -11.38
C ALA A 42 15.91 9.43 -12.30
N GLU A 43 16.44 9.54 -13.51
CA GLU A 43 15.81 10.28 -14.58
C GLU A 43 14.91 9.32 -15.39
N LEU A 44 13.62 9.65 -15.48
CA LEU A 44 12.63 8.90 -16.25
C LEU A 44 12.57 9.45 -17.66
N LYS A 45 12.83 8.57 -18.62
CA LYS A 45 12.83 8.84 -20.06
C LYS A 45 11.92 7.84 -20.76
N THR A 46 11.38 8.27 -21.90
CA THR A 46 10.59 7.43 -22.80
C THR A 46 11.26 7.45 -24.17
N ASP A 47 11.45 6.29 -24.78
CA ASP A 47 12.01 6.19 -26.13
C ASP A 47 10.96 6.43 -27.22
N ASP A 48 11.41 6.47 -28.48
CA ASP A 48 10.54 6.67 -29.66
C ASP A 48 9.50 5.54 -29.85
N ARG A 49 9.68 4.41 -29.16
CA ARG A 49 8.74 3.27 -29.16
C ARG A 49 7.75 3.33 -28.00
N GLY A 50 7.77 4.41 -27.21
CA GLY A 50 6.90 4.59 -26.06
C GLY A 50 7.30 3.77 -24.83
N GLN A 51 8.52 3.22 -24.79
CA GLN A 51 9.02 2.44 -23.66
C GLN A 51 9.72 3.34 -22.65
N SER A 52 9.37 3.18 -21.38
CA SER A 52 9.95 3.95 -20.29
C SER A 52 11.19 3.26 -19.69
N PHE A 53 12.22 4.05 -19.40
CA PHE A 53 13.45 3.60 -18.76
C PHE A 53 13.97 4.62 -17.76
N LEU A 54 14.71 4.12 -16.78
CA LEU A 54 15.34 4.88 -15.72
C LEU A 54 16.85 4.93 -15.97
N SER A 55 17.41 6.14 -16.09
CA SER A 55 18.85 6.38 -16.10
C SER A 55 19.32 6.98 -14.76
N ALA A 56 20.58 6.78 -14.41
CA ALA A 56 21.19 7.47 -13.28
C ALA A 56 21.12 8.99 -13.50
N VAL A 57 20.87 9.76 -12.43
CA VAL A 57 20.75 11.23 -12.50
C VAL A 57 22.09 11.90 -12.83
N ASP A 58 23.17 11.42 -12.23
CA ASP A 58 24.52 12.01 -12.33
C ASP A 58 25.56 10.96 -12.79
N GLY A 59 25.10 9.92 -13.50
CA GLY A 59 25.89 8.73 -13.81
C GLY A 59 25.89 8.37 -15.29
N GLU A 60 27.01 7.83 -15.73
CA GLU A 60 27.09 7.05 -16.97
C GLU A 60 26.88 5.60 -16.59
N GLY A 61 25.75 5.05 -17.03
CA GLY A 61 25.33 3.74 -16.59
C GLY A 61 24.26 3.19 -17.52
N ARG A 62 24.12 1.87 -17.47
CA ARG A 62 23.08 1.18 -18.23
C ARG A 62 21.71 1.57 -17.68
N ALA A 63 20.76 1.90 -18.56
CA ALA A 63 19.39 2.17 -18.12
C ALA A 63 18.67 0.89 -17.67
N VAL A 64 17.75 1.03 -16.73
CA VAL A 64 16.85 -0.03 -16.27
C VAL A 64 15.47 0.21 -16.85
N GLN A 65 14.84 -0.81 -17.44
CA GLN A 65 13.48 -0.68 -17.96
C GLN A 65 12.50 -0.50 -16.80
N VAL A 66 11.48 0.34 -16.96
CA VAL A 66 10.46 0.51 -15.92
C VAL A 66 9.08 0.19 -16.45
N LEU A 67 8.35 -0.68 -15.74
CA LEU A 67 6.94 -0.88 -15.98
C LEU A 67 6.16 0.07 -15.07
N LEU A 68 5.57 1.10 -15.67
CA LEU A 68 4.81 2.13 -14.96
C LEU A 68 3.34 1.72 -14.77
N PRO A 69 2.71 2.09 -13.65
CA PRO A 69 1.25 2.08 -13.52
C PRO A 69 0.57 2.90 -14.64
N PRO A 70 -0.66 2.54 -15.07
CA PRO A 70 -1.35 3.24 -16.17
C PRO A 70 -1.43 4.76 -15.99
N ASP A 71 -1.63 5.23 -14.76
CA ASP A 71 -1.90 6.63 -14.43
C ASP A 71 -0.62 7.49 -14.27
N GLU A 72 0.56 6.87 -14.25
CA GLU A 72 1.84 7.54 -13.98
C GLU A 72 2.71 7.71 -15.25
N ARG A 73 2.16 7.39 -16.43
CA ARG A 73 2.88 7.42 -17.73
C ARG A 73 3.28 8.81 -18.23
N SER A 74 2.75 9.88 -17.63
CA SER A 74 3.00 11.27 -18.04
C SER A 74 4.07 11.98 -17.21
N LEU A 75 4.67 11.32 -16.22
CA LEU A 75 5.77 11.90 -15.44
C LEU A 75 7.07 11.85 -16.27
N GLY A 76 7.79 12.97 -16.34
CA GLY A 76 9.08 13.07 -17.01
C GLY A 76 10.11 13.80 -16.13
N GLY A 77 11.40 13.53 -16.36
CA GLY A 77 12.50 14.16 -15.63
C GLY A 77 12.93 13.40 -14.38
N GLN A 78 13.43 14.11 -13.36
CA GLN A 78 13.94 13.48 -12.14
C GLN A 78 12.79 12.99 -11.24
N VAL A 79 12.75 11.69 -11.03
CA VAL A 79 11.71 11.01 -10.26
C VAL A 79 12.32 10.17 -9.14
N GLN A 80 11.49 9.86 -8.17
CA GLN A 80 11.73 8.81 -7.20
C GLN A 80 10.77 7.65 -7.52
N VAL A 81 11.33 6.46 -7.72
CA VAL A 81 10.56 5.26 -8.08
C VAL A 81 10.69 4.24 -6.97
N ARG A 82 9.54 3.80 -6.47
CA ARG A 82 9.42 2.63 -5.62
C ARG A 82 8.91 1.46 -6.45
N GLY A 83 9.52 0.29 -6.28
CA GLY A 83 9.10 -0.89 -7.04
C GLY A 83 9.91 -2.12 -6.73
N GLN A 84 9.53 -3.22 -7.35
CA GLN A 84 10.27 -4.48 -7.25
C GLN A 84 11.25 -4.61 -8.43
N PHE A 85 12.53 -4.82 -8.12
CA PHE A 85 13.56 -5.01 -9.13
C PHE A 85 13.61 -6.45 -9.65
N LEU A 86 13.78 -6.62 -10.94
CA LEU A 86 13.78 -7.89 -11.65
C LEU A 86 14.97 -7.96 -12.62
N ASP A 87 15.81 -8.96 -12.42
CA ASP A 87 16.65 -9.54 -13.47
C ASP A 87 15.84 -10.61 -14.19
N VAL A 88 15.32 -10.30 -15.38
CA VAL A 88 14.37 -11.17 -16.11
C VAL A 88 15.00 -12.51 -16.48
N GLY A 89 16.30 -12.52 -16.80
CA GLY A 89 17.02 -13.75 -17.17
C GLY A 89 17.21 -14.75 -16.02
N ARG A 90 16.83 -14.38 -14.79
CA ARG A 90 16.80 -15.29 -13.63
C ARG A 90 15.47 -15.97 -13.41
N LEU A 91 14.41 -15.51 -14.08
CA LEU A 91 13.10 -16.15 -14.01
C LEU A 91 13.01 -17.27 -15.04
N ASP A 92 12.21 -18.28 -14.71
CA ASP A 92 11.73 -19.22 -15.71
C ASP A 92 10.65 -18.53 -16.57
N PRO A 93 10.67 -18.66 -17.91
CA PRO A 93 9.61 -18.11 -18.76
C PRO A 93 8.20 -18.57 -18.42
N ALA A 94 8.04 -19.75 -17.81
CA ALA A 94 6.76 -20.32 -17.37
C ALA A 94 6.41 -19.97 -15.91
N ASP A 95 7.26 -19.20 -15.21
CA ASP A 95 6.98 -18.79 -13.84
C ASP A 95 5.74 -17.88 -13.77
N SER A 96 4.98 -18.00 -12.67
CA SER A 96 3.79 -17.18 -12.40
C SER A 96 4.08 -15.68 -12.45
N GLN A 97 5.24 -15.24 -11.98
CA GLN A 97 5.68 -13.84 -11.98
C GLN A 97 5.97 -13.32 -13.38
N ALA A 98 6.56 -14.17 -14.24
CA ALA A 98 6.85 -13.83 -15.62
C ALA A 98 5.55 -13.73 -16.43
N THR A 99 4.64 -14.69 -16.22
CA THR A 99 3.35 -14.76 -16.90
C THR A 99 2.43 -13.60 -16.50
N ALA A 100 2.29 -13.33 -15.19
CA ALA A 100 1.41 -12.27 -14.68
C ALA A 100 1.79 -10.86 -15.17
N ARG A 101 3.07 -10.64 -15.49
CA ARG A 101 3.59 -9.36 -16.01
C ARG A 101 3.76 -9.34 -17.53
N ASN A 102 3.35 -10.41 -18.21
CA ASN A 102 3.53 -10.61 -19.64
C ASN A 102 4.98 -10.35 -20.11
N LEU A 103 5.97 -10.86 -19.36
CA LEU A 103 7.38 -10.56 -19.62
C LEU A 103 7.84 -11.04 -21.00
N ARG A 104 7.23 -12.10 -21.55
CA ARG A 104 7.56 -12.62 -22.88
C ARG A 104 7.37 -11.58 -23.98
N SER A 105 6.21 -10.92 -24.02
CA SER A 105 5.97 -9.85 -25.00
C SER A 105 6.93 -8.67 -24.81
N ILE A 106 7.33 -8.37 -23.57
CA ILE A 106 8.29 -7.29 -23.30
C ILE A 106 9.69 -7.67 -23.79
N VAL A 107 10.12 -8.92 -23.55
CA VAL A 107 11.39 -9.46 -24.04
C VAL A 107 11.46 -9.39 -25.57
N GLU A 108 10.42 -9.86 -26.25
CA GLU A 108 10.33 -9.83 -27.72
C GLU A 108 10.40 -8.39 -28.25
N ALA A 109 9.62 -7.48 -27.66
CA ALA A 109 9.62 -6.07 -28.06
C ALA A 109 10.98 -5.39 -27.82
N ARG A 110 11.72 -5.80 -26.78
CA ARG A 110 12.95 -5.12 -26.37
C ARG A 110 14.22 -5.68 -27.00
N LEU A 111 14.32 -7.00 -27.09
CA LEU A 111 15.48 -7.70 -27.65
C LEU A 111 15.32 -8.02 -29.14
N GLY A 112 14.09 -7.93 -29.67
CA GLY A 112 13.80 -8.30 -31.06
C GLY A 112 14.00 -9.80 -31.33
N SER A 113 13.89 -10.64 -30.29
CA SER A 113 14.09 -12.09 -30.35
C SER A 113 13.10 -12.78 -29.42
N ASP A 114 12.69 -13.98 -29.81
CA ASP A 114 11.88 -14.91 -29.02
C ASP A 114 12.66 -15.62 -27.90
N ARG A 115 14.00 -15.43 -27.85
CA ARG A 115 14.84 -16.03 -26.82
C ARG A 115 14.62 -15.36 -25.48
N TRP A 116 14.67 -16.17 -24.42
CA TRP A 116 14.72 -15.65 -23.07
C TRP A 116 16.06 -14.93 -22.82
N PRO A 117 16.08 -13.77 -22.12
CA PRO A 117 17.31 -13.06 -21.80
C PRO A 117 18.25 -13.89 -20.93
N ALA A 118 19.56 -13.70 -21.12
CA ALA A 118 20.54 -14.18 -20.16
C ALA A 118 20.47 -13.39 -18.83
N GLN A 119 21.04 -13.93 -17.76
CA GLN A 119 21.12 -13.21 -16.49
C GLN A 119 21.87 -11.88 -16.66
N GLY A 120 21.29 -10.80 -16.15
CA GLY A 120 21.81 -9.45 -16.30
C GLY A 120 21.53 -8.80 -17.67
N GLU A 121 20.95 -9.51 -18.63
CA GLU A 121 20.71 -8.99 -19.99
C GLU A 121 19.45 -8.13 -20.09
N LEU A 122 18.42 -8.38 -19.28
CA LEU A 122 17.25 -7.51 -19.22
C LEU A 122 16.91 -7.23 -17.76
N LEU A 123 17.14 -5.97 -17.37
CA LEU A 123 16.91 -5.47 -16.02
C LEU A 123 15.68 -4.57 -16.03
N MET A 124 14.76 -4.84 -15.11
CA MET A 124 13.47 -4.18 -15.04
C MET A 124 13.14 -3.76 -13.61
N LEU A 125 12.43 -2.65 -13.47
CA LEU A 125 11.78 -2.22 -12.24
C LEU A 125 10.28 -2.20 -12.46
N THR A 126 9.55 -3.00 -11.69
CA THR A 126 8.08 -2.95 -11.66
C THR A 126 7.68 -1.86 -10.69
N ALA A 127 7.34 -0.68 -11.19
CA ALA A 127 7.02 0.46 -10.34
C ALA A 127 5.67 0.24 -9.66
N THR A 128 5.66 0.40 -8.33
CA THR A 128 4.43 0.45 -7.54
C THR A 128 4.01 1.88 -7.24
N ASN A 129 4.97 2.82 -7.29
CA ASN A 129 4.71 4.24 -7.23
C ASN A 129 5.87 5.03 -7.85
N VAL A 130 5.52 6.07 -8.59
CA VAL A 130 6.44 7.08 -9.12
C VAL A 130 6.00 8.45 -8.63
N SER A 131 6.94 9.21 -8.09
CA SER A 131 6.71 10.59 -7.66
C SER A 131 7.82 11.51 -8.18
N PRO A 132 7.57 12.82 -8.29
CA PRO A 132 8.65 13.78 -8.47
C PRO A 132 9.72 13.59 -7.38
N ALA A 133 11.00 13.69 -7.75
CA ALA A 133 12.06 13.59 -6.77
C ALA A 133 11.99 14.79 -5.80
N PRO A 134 11.98 14.57 -4.47
CA PRO A 134 11.97 15.67 -3.53
C PRO A 134 13.24 16.52 -3.66
N PRO A 135 13.16 17.81 -3.28
CA PRO A 135 14.35 18.63 -3.21
C PRO A 135 15.35 17.99 -2.25
N PRO A 136 16.65 18.11 -2.53
CA PRO A 136 17.67 17.51 -1.70
C PRO A 136 17.68 18.12 -0.30
N SER A 137 17.82 17.27 0.72
CA SER A 137 17.97 17.71 2.11
C SER A 137 19.31 18.42 2.31
N ALA A 138 19.31 19.47 3.14
CA ALA A 138 20.54 20.15 3.58
C ALA A 138 21.38 19.28 4.53
N THR A 139 20.75 18.34 5.24
CA THR A 139 21.45 17.40 6.14
C THR A 139 21.43 15.99 5.53
N PRO A 140 22.61 15.40 5.23
CA PRO A 140 22.68 14.05 4.68
C PRO A 140 22.22 13.02 5.71
N THR A 141 21.49 12.02 5.24
CA THR A 141 21.08 10.83 6.02
C THR A 141 21.66 9.59 5.36
N VAL A 142 21.72 8.46 6.08
CA VAL A 142 22.16 7.18 5.51
C VAL A 142 21.37 6.82 4.24
N ARG A 143 20.06 7.11 4.21
CA ARG A 143 19.21 6.89 3.04
C ARG A 143 19.56 7.82 1.88
N GLN A 144 19.80 9.11 2.15
CA GLN A 144 20.22 10.07 1.12
C GLN A 144 21.56 9.66 0.50
N LEU A 145 22.52 9.19 1.31
CA LEU A 145 23.79 8.67 0.82
C LEU A 145 23.59 7.43 -0.08
N ALA A 146 22.65 6.54 0.26
CA ALA A 146 22.34 5.36 -0.55
C ALA A 146 21.60 5.69 -1.86
N LEU A 147 20.76 6.73 -1.88
CA LEU A 147 20.02 7.16 -3.07
C LEU A 147 20.86 8.02 -4.03
N GLN A 148 21.75 8.85 -3.50
CA GLN A 148 22.51 9.84 -4.27
C GLN A 148 23.97 9.97 -3.81
N PRO A 149 24.75 8.88 -3.86
CA PRO A 149 26.10 8.88 -3.31
C PRO A 149 27.02 9.90 -3.97
N ARG A 150 26.91 10.10 -5.29
CA ARG A 150 27.72 11.05 -6.07
C ARG A 150 27.56 12.50 -5.62
N ARG A 151 26.37 12.89 -5.15
CA ARG A 151 26.09 14.25 -4.65
C ARG A 151 26.99 14.63 -3.48
N TYR A 152 27.31 13.66 -2.64
CA TYR A 152 28.09 13.86 -1.42
C TYR A 152 29.53 13.36 -1.58
N GLU A 153 29.89 12.85 -2.76
CA GLU A 153 31.19 12.22 -2.97
C GLU A 153 32.33 13.21 -2.70
N GLY A 154 33.28 12.78 -1.87
CA GLY A 154 34.37 13.62 -1.45
C GLY A 154 34.06 14.57 -0.28
N GLU A 155 32.78 14.78 0.06
CA GLU A 155 32.37 15.59 1.21
C GLU A 155 32.56 14.83 2.52
N VAL A 156 32.80 15.59 3.60
CA VAL A 156 32.79 15.05 4.97
C VAL A 156 31.40 15.25 5.54
N VAL A 157 30.72 14.15 5.83
CA VAL A 157 29.34 14.15 6.35
C VAL A 157 29.31 13.54 7.73
N THR A 158 28.28 13.88 8.51
CA THR A 158 27.95 13.20 9.77
C THR A 158 26.56 12.61 9.64
N VAL A 159 26.45 11.30 9.82
CA VAL A 159 25.17 10.57 9.71
C VAL A 159 24.98 9.64 10.91
N ALA A 160 23.73 9.43 11.31
CA ALA A 160 23.39 8.47 12.35
C ALA A 160 22.59 7.30 11.78
N GLY A 161 22.87 6.10 12.29
CA GLY A 161 22.18 4.88 11.89
C GLY A 161 22.41 3.73 12.86
N GLN A 162 21.70 2.63 12.63
CA GLN A 162 21.88 1.38 13.37
C GLN A 162 23.08 0.61 12.85
N PHE A 163 23.89 0.12 13.79
CA PHE A 163 25.00 -0.77 13.50
C PHE A 163 24.49 -2.07 12.87
N GLY A 164 24.92 -2.41 11.65
CA GLY A 164 24.54 -3.62 10.92
C GLY A 164 25.56 -4.76 11.04
N GLY A 165 26.61 -4.59 11.84
CA GLY A 165 27.75 -5.51 11.89
C GLY A 165 28.47 -5.59 10.54
N ARG A 166 29.11 -6.72 10.25
CA ARG A 166 29.80 -6.99 8.98
C ARG A 166 28.81 -7.42 7.89
N ASN A 167 27.77 -6.61 7.68
CA ASN A 167 26.65 -6.90 6.77
C ASN A 167 25.88 -8.18 7.14
N LEU A 168 25.62 -8.40 8.44
CA LEU A 168 25.03 -9.64 8.98
C LEU A 168 23.57 -9.91 8.51
N PHE A 169 22.93 -8.92 7.90
CA PHE A 169 21.58 -8.99 7.35
C PHE A 169 21.54 -8.95 5.82
N GLY A 170 22.70 -8.86 5.15
CA GLY A 170 22.74 -8.81 3.68
C GLY A 170 22.06 -7.57 3.10
N ASP A 171 22.23 -6.41 3.74
CA ASP A 171 21.68 -5.13 3.30
C ASP A 171 22.43 -4.58 2.07
N LEU A 172 23.70 -4.94 1.91
CA LEU A 172 24.56 -4.53 0.79
C LEU A 172 25.10 -5.73 0.02
N ALA A 173 25.32 -5.55 -1.30
CA ALA A 173 25.67 -6.63 -2.22
C ALA A 173 27.06 -7.24 -1.95
N GLN A 174 28.05 -6.39 -1.73
CA GLN A 174 29.40 -6.81 -1.44
C GLN A 174 30.12 -5.79 -0.54
N SER A 175 31.23 -6.22 0.05
CA SER A 175 32.15 -5.33 0.76
C SER A 175 32.97 -4.49 -0.24
N PRO A 176 33.27 -3.22 0.09
CA PRO A 176 34.16 -2.39 -0.72
C PRO A 176 35.62 -2.85 -0.64
N ARG A 177 35.97 -3.71 0.33
CA ARG A 177 37.34 -4.15 0.65
C ARG A 177 38.33 -2.98 0.80
N ALA A 178 37.82 -1.83 1.23
CA ALA A 178 38.57 -0.59 1.34
C ALA A 178 39.33 -0.44 2.67
N GLY A 179 39.39 -1.50 3.49
CA GLY A 179 40.14 -1.52 4.74
C GLY A 179 40.00 -2.83 5.52
N LEU A 180 40.81 -2.99 6.58
CA LEU A 180 40.75 -4.15 7.49
C LEU A 180 39.54 -4.13 8.42
N VAL A 181 38.99 -2.93 8.65
CA VAL A 181 37.88 -2.70 9.55
C VAL A 181 36.73 -2.12 8.75
N GLU A 182 35.66 -2.91 8.63
CA GLU A 182 34.45 -2.54 7.91
C GLU A 182 33.20 -3.02 8.64
N PHE A 183 32.16 -2.20 8.61
CA PHE A 183 30.83 -2.55 9.09
C PHE A 183 29.77 -1.76 8.34
N VAL A 184 28.50 -2.15 8.47
CA VAL A 184 27.38 -1.48 7.82
C VAL A 184 26.67 -0.55 8.81
N LEU A 185 26.24 0.60 8.33
CA LEU A 185 25.35 1.52 9.04
C LEU A 185 24.01 1.60 8.29
N ARG A 186 22.88 1.48 9.01
CA ARG A 186 21.54 1.32 8.42
C ARG A 186 20.53 2.32 8.98
N ALA A 187 19.75 2.97 8.13
CA ALA A 187 18.59 3.75 8.55
C ALA A 187 17.58 3.97 7.41
N ALA A 188 16.29 3.88 7.72
CA ALA A 188 15.18 4.21 6.81
C ALA A 188 15.27 3.54 5.41
N GLY A 189 15.64 2.25 5.37
CA GLY A 189 15.83 1.50 4.12
C GLY A 189 17.16 1.77 3.40
N GLY A 190 17.95 2.74 3.85
CA GLY A 190 19.32 2.95 3.39
C GLY A 190 20.34 2.15 4.19
N ALA A 191 21.40 1.73 3.51
CA ALA A 191 22.57 1.12 4.11
C ALA A 191 23.84 1.68 3.45
N VAL A 192 24.88 1.92 4.25
CA VAL A 192 26.21 2.33 3.76
C VAL A 192 27.29 1.55 4.49
N TRP A 193 28.41 1.31 3.83
CA TRP A 193 29.59 0.79 4.52
C TRP A 193 30.29 1.90 5.30
N VAL A 194 30.90 1.53 6.41
CA VAL A 194 31.80 2.37 7.20
C VAL A 194 33.13 1.65 7.26
N VAL A 195 34.21 2.35 6.89
CA VAL A 195 35.57 1.78 6.84
C VAL A 195 36.56 2.65 7.60
N GLY A 196 37.68 2.04 8.00
CA GLY A 196 38.84 2.75 8.57
C GLY A 196 38.83 2.90 10.10
N LEU A 197 37.66 2.95 10.74
CA LEU A 197 37.55 2.97 12.20
C LEU A 197 36.70 1.80 12.73
N PRO A 198 37.12 1.17 13.85
CA PRO A 198 36.30 0.17 14.53
C PRO A 198 35.09 0.80 15.23
N PRO A 199 33.97 0.07 15.35
CA PRO A 199 32.78 0.52 16.08
C PRO A 199 33.02 0.42 17.60
N ARG A 200 33.92 1.26 18.13
CA ARG A 200 34.26 1.32 19.56
C ARG A 200 34.55 2.76 19.99
N GLY A 201 34.43 3.01 21.28
CA GLY A 201 34.75 4.30 21.89
C GLY A 201 34.97 4.17 23.39
N ARG A 202 34.93 5.30 24.11
CA ARG A 202 35.17 5.28 25.55
C ARG A 202 34.05 4.52 26.27
N GLY A 203 34.39 3.37 26.87
CA GLY A 203 33.48 2.56 27.67
C GLY A 203 32.50 1.70 26.86
N TRP A 204 32.71 1.53 25.55
CA TRP A 204 31.87 0.69 24.71
C TRP A 204 32.63 0.14 23.51
N GLU A 205 32.26 -1.06 23.10
CA GLU A 205 32.80 -1.75 21.93
C GLU A 205 31.69 -2.64 21.35
N LEU A 206 31.46 -2.54 20.04
CA LEU A 206 30.54 -3.40 19.32
C LEU A 206 31.32 -4.40 18.49
N ARG A 207 30.86 -5.64 18.42
CA ARG A 207 31.51 -6.69 17.64
C ARG A 207 30.83 -6.80 16.27
N PRO A 208 31.54 -6.56 15.14
CA PRO A 208 30.97 -6.67 13.81
C PRO A 208 30.33 -8.02 13.48
N ASP A 209 30.80 -9.09 14.13
CA ASP A 209 30.31 -10.45 13.89
C ASP A 209 29.21 -10.88 14.89
N ALA A 210 28.87 -10.03 15.87
CA ALA A 210 27.89 -10.35 16.89
C ALA A 210 26.52 -9.70 16.60
N ARG A 211 25.53 -10.51 16.23
CA ARG A 211 24.15 -10.03 15.99
C ARG A 211 23.55 -9.27 17.16
N VAL A 212 23.89 -9.60 18.40
CA VAL A 212 23.38 -8.91 19.61
C VAL A 212 23.71 -7.41 19.64
N ASP A 213 24.76 -6.99 18.95
CA ASP A 213 25.21 -5.60 18.94
C ASP A 213 24.51 -4.76 17.84
N THR A 214 23.78 -5.40 16.93
CA THR A 214 23.26 -4.79 15.67
C THR A 214 22.00 -3.91 15.78
N ALA A 215 21.59 -3.60 17.01
CA ALA A 215 20.49 -2.68 17.30
C ALA A 215 20.99 -1.34 17.88
N GLN A 216 22.31 -1.20 18.09
CA GLN A 216 22.89 -0.01 18.67
C GLN A 216 22.98 1.11 17.63
N TRP A 217 22.67 2.33 18.06
CA TRP A 217 22.75 3.51 17.21
C TRP A 217 24.14 4.13 17.31
N LEU A 218 24.71 4.40 16.14
CA LEU A 218 25.99 5.07 15.98
C LEU A 218 25.81 6.36 15.18
N GLU A 219 26.54 7.38 15.58
CA GLU A 219 26.82 8.56 14.77
C GLU A 219 28.21 8.41 14.18
N VAL A 220 28.32 8.57 12.86
CA VAL A 220 29.55 8.39 12.11
C VAL A 220 29.81 9.65 11.30
N ALA A 221 30.96 10.27 11.53
CA ALA A 221 31.50 11.30 10.65
C ALA A 221 32.57 10.69 9.75
N GLY A 222 32.56 11.03 8.48
CA GLY A 222 33.52 10.48 7.52
C GLY A 222 33.38 11.07 6.13
N LYS A 223 34.38 10.81 5.30
CA LYS A 223 34.39 11.24 3.90
C LYS A 223 33.64 10.25 3.03
N VAL A 224 32.69 10.71 2.24
CA VAL A 224 31.91 9.83 1.35
C VAL A 224 32.74 9.41 0.15
N ARG A 225 32.59 8.14 -0.22
CA ARG A 225 33.14 7.54 -1.42
C ARG A 225 32.08 6.70 -2.10
N ALA A 226 32.13 6.68 -3.43
CA ALA A 226 31.24 5.86 -4.24
C ALA A 226 32.01 5.20 -5.38
N ALA A 227 31.81 3.90 -5.58
CA ALA A 227 32.37 3.21 -6.74
C ALA A 227 31.60 1.93 -7.01
N ASN A 228 31.43 1.59 -8.30
CA ASN A 228 30.81 0.34 -8.74
C ASN A 228 29.44 0.09 -8.09
N GLY A 229 28.63 1.13 -7.90
CA GLY A 229 27.31 1.02 -7.24
C GLY A 229 27.37 0.78 -5.72
N LEU A 230 28.55 0.84 -5.09
CA LEU A 230 28.71 0.84 -3.64
C LEU A 230 28.95 2.26 -3.12
N VAL A 231 28.54 2.47 -1.88
CA VAL A 231 28.78 3.70 -1.12
C VAL A 231 29.40 3.35 0.23
N TRP A 232 30.44 4.08 0.62
CA TRP A 232 31.07 3.92 1.92
C TRP A 232 31.54 5.24 2.50
N LEU A 233 31.67 5.26 3.84
CA LEU A 233 32.25 6.33 4.61
C LEU A 233 33.65 5.94 5.06
N GLU A 234 34.66 6.69 4.62
CA GLU A 234 35.98 6.68 5.25
C GLU A 234 35.85 7.41 6.59
N ALA A 235 35.66 6.65 7.67
CA ALA A 235 35.31 7.19 8.97
C ALA A 235 36.46 7.96 9.60
N THR A 236 36.14 9.14 10.12
CA THR A 236 37.05 9.98 10.93
C THR A 236 36.59 10.05 12.39
N ARG A 237 35.31 9.81 12.67
CA ARG A 237 34.74 9.73 14.03
C ARG A 237 33.59 8.72 14.07
N VAL A 238 33.54 7.92 15.13
CA VAL A 238 32.44 6.99 15.42
C VAL A 238 32.06 7.12 16.89
N GLU A 239 30.79 7.41 17.16
CA GLU A 239 30.26 7.57 18.52
C GLU A 239 28.93 6.85 18.68
N ARG A 240 28.63 6.40 19.90
CA ARG A 240 27.33 5.85 20.23
C ARG A 240 26.35 7.00 20.47
N THR A 241 25.17 6.90 19.90
CA THR A 241 24.12 7.91 20.05
C THR A 241 22.80 7.26 20.43
N THR A 242 21.88 8.04 20.99
CA THR A 242 20.47 7.67 21.15
C THR A 242 19.56 8.40 20.17
N ALA A 243 20.11 9.39 19.45
CA ALA A 243 19.38 10.16 18.46
C ALA A 243 19.08 9.29 17.24
N LYS A 244 17.79 9.10 16.95
CA LYS A 244 17.34 8.40 15.74
C LYS A 244 17.24 9.43 14.61
N ALA A 245 18.21 9.42 13.69
CA ALA A 245 18.09 10.16 12.43
C ALA A 245 17.22 9.37 11.43
N GLN A 246 15.96 9.11 11.79
CA GLN A 246 15.01 8.46 10.89
C GLN A 246 14.21 9.52 10.13
N GLU A 247 14.22 9.41 8.81
CA GLU A 247 13.14 9.91 7.97
C GLU A 247 11.85 9.16 8.34
N GLU A 248 10.73 9.87 8.44
CA GLU A 248 9.45 9.27 8.80
C GLU A 248 9.08 8.19 7.76
N PRO A 249 8.50 7.04 8.18
CA PRO A 249 8.06 6.02 7.23
C PRO A 249 7.16 6.61 6.15
N PRO A 250 7.28 6.16 4.90
CA PRO A 250 6.33 6.57 3.87
C PRO A 250 4.94 6.19 4.37
N ARG A 251 4.06 7.20 4.51
CA ARG A 251 2.67 7.00 4.92
C ARG A 251 2.07 6.00 3.93
N ALA A 252 1.50 4.90 4.45
CA ALA A 252 0.79 3.96 3.60
C ALA A 252 -0.25 4.74 2.76
N PRO A 253 -0.37 4.48 1.44
CA PRO A 253 -1.38 5.16 0.65
C PRO A 253 -2.73 4.98 1.33
N ALA A 254 -3.42 6.09 1.60
CA ALA A 254 -4.75 6.05 2.16
C ALA A 254 -5.61 5.21 1.21
N VAL A 255 -6.07 4.05 1.66
CA VAL A 255 -7.04 3.26 0.89
C VAL A 255 -8.22 4.20 0.64
N PRO A 256 -8.58 4.51 -0.62
CA PRO A 256 -9.77 5.31 -0.89
C PRO A 256 -10.94 4.60 -0.21
N VAL A 257 -11.54 5.25 0.78
CA VAL A 257 -12.73 4.68 1.43
C VAL A 257 -13.78 4.59 0.35
N ALA A 258 -14.14 3.38 -0.05
CA ALA A 258 -15.19 3.17 -1.03
C ALA A 258 -16.44 3.92 -0.54
N PRO A 259 -17.15 4.64 -1.45
CA PRO A 259 -18.33 5.36 -1.04
C PRO A 259 -19.32 4.39 -0.35
N PRO A 260 -19.95 4.81 0.76
CA PRO A 260 -20.88 3.97 1.48
C PRO A 260 -21.98 3.45 0.54
N GLN A 261 -22.21 2.14 0.56
CA GLN A 261 -23.24 1.51 -0.29
C GLN A 261 -24.65 1.99 0.13
N PRO A 262 -25.57 2.20 -0.83
CA PRO A 262 -26.96 2.55 -0.53
C PRO A 262 -27.66 1.52 0.38
N PRO A 263 -28.63 1.94 1.22
CA PRO A 263 -29.48 1.00 1.94
C PRO A 263 -30.34 0.17 0.97
N GLU A 264 -30.46 -1.12 1.23
CA GLU A 264 -31.29 -2.05 0.43
C GLU A 264 -32.13 -2.94 1.38
N VAL A 265 -33.33 -3.34 0.94
CA VAL A 265 -34.14 -4.34 1.67
C VAL A 265 -33.45 -5.70 1.56
N ILE A 266 -33.20 -6.33 2.69
CA ILE A 266 -32.61 -7.68 2.75
C ILE A 266 -33.64 -8.75 3.12
N PHE A 267 -34.72 -8.37 3.79
CA PHE A 267 -35.74 -9.29 4.25
C PHE A 267 -37.05 -8.57 4.57
N SER A 268 -38.18 -9.27 4.44
CA SER A 268 -39.48 -8.79 4.90
C SER A 268 -40.31 -9.90 5.53
N LEU A 269 -41.21 -9.54 6.43
CA LEU A 269 -42.26 -10.39 6.99
C LEU A 269 -43.58 -9.61 6.97
N PRO A 270 -44.63 -10.04 6.25
CA PRO A 270 -44.65 -11.18 5.33
C PRO A 270 -43.61 -11.08 4.19
N SER A 271 -43.29 -12.21 3.58
CA SER A 271 -42.45 -12.30 2.38
C SER A 271 -43.28 -12.03 1.13
N GLU A 272 -42.61 -11.80 0.00
CA GLU A 272 -43.27 -11.67 -1.30
C GLU A 272 -44.12 -12.90 -1.61
N ASP A 273 -45.35 -12.66 -2.08
CA ASP A 273 -46.34 -13.68 -2.45
C ASP A 273 -46.78 -14.61 -1.31
N ASP A 274 -46.50 -14.24 -0.04
CA ASP A 274 -47.02 -14.98 1.11
C ASP A 274 -48.56 -15.05 1.05
N THR A 275 -49.11 -16.22 1.39
CA THR A 275 -50.55 -16.49 1.41
C THR A 275 -51.03 -16.85 2.81
N ASP A 276 -52.32 -16.68 3.06
CA ASP A 276 -52.96 -16.97 4.37
C ASP A 276 -52.33 -16.19 5.54
N VAL A 277 -51.85 -14.97 5.26
CA VAL A 277 -51.25 -14.11 6.29
C VAL A 277 -52.34 -13.68 7.28
N PRO A 278 -52.15 -13.84 8.61
CA PRO A 278 -53.15 -13.44 9.58
C PRO A 278 -53.50 -11.94 9.46
N PRO A 279 -54.79 -11.56 9.44
CA PRO A 279 -55.22 -10.17 9.24
C PRO A 279 -54.64 -9.14 10.23
N ALA A 280 -54.26 -9.56 11.44
CA ALA A 280 -53.66 -8.69 12.46
C ALA A 280 -52.12 -8.62 12.42
N THR A 281 -51.48 -9.11 11.35
CA THR A 281 -50.02 -9.17 11.23
C THR A 281 -49.39 -7.79 11.03
N ALA A 282 -48.30 -7.52 11.76
CA ALA A 282 -47.45 -6.37 11.51
C ALA A 282 -46.47 -6.66 10.36
N VAL A 283 -46.22 -5.68 9.50
CA VAL A 283 -45.21 -5.80 8.45
C VAL A 283 -43.85 -5.38 9.01
N ARG A 284 -42.83 -6.19 8.82
CA ARG A 284 -41.44 -5.92 9.23
C ARG A 284 -40.55 -5.99 8.00
N ILE A 285 -39.73 -4.97 7.78
CA ILE A 285 -38.82 -4.87 6.65
C ILE A 285 -37.43 -4.62 7.21
N GLN A 286 -36.52 -5.56 7.00
CA GLN A 286 -35.13 -5.44 7.40
C GLN A 286 -34.31 -4.88 6.24
N VAL A 287 -33.44 -3.93 6.56
CA VAL A 287 -32.57 -3.25 5.59
C VAL A 287 -31.10 -3.45 5.93
N SER A 288 -30.25 -3.39 4.91
CA SER A 288 -28.80 -3.60 5.06
C SER A 288 -28.14 -2.53 5.93
N ARG A 289 -28.72 -1.31 6.00
CA ARG A 289 -28.15 -0.13 6.67
C ARG A 289 -29.22 0.73 7.35
N ASP A 290 -28.79 1.59 8.25
CA ASP A 290 -29.67 2.46 9.02
C ASP A 290 -30.35 3.50 8.12
N LEU A 291 -31.67 3.65 8.27
CA LEU A 291 -32.47 4.67 7.59
C LEU A 291 -32.60 5.92 8.45
N ASN A 292 -32.77 7.07 7.80
CA ASN A 292 -33.18 8.30 8.45
C ASN A 292 -34.71 8.29 8.67
N PRO A 293 -35.21 8.21 9.92
CA PRO A 293 -36.64 8.13 10.20
C PRO A 293 -37.44 9.32 9.66
N ASP A 294 -36.81 10.51 9.60
CA ASP A 294 -37.45 11.74 9.11
C ASP A 294 -37.78 11.67 7.61
N THR A 295 -37.17 10.73 6.88
CA THR A 295 -37.43 10.51 5.44
C THR A 295 -38.50 9.45 5.16
N LEU A 296 -39.00 8.77 6.19
CA LEU A 296 -40.01 7.71 6.02
C LEU A 296 -41.42 8.27 5.87
N GLU A 297 -41.72 9.40 6.52
CA GLU A 297 -43.01 10.05 6.42
C GLU A 297 -43.28 10.50 4.97
N GLY A 298 -44.46 10.17 4.45
CA GLY A 298 -44.85 10.47 3.07
C GLY A 298 -44.26 9.54 1.99
N HIS A 299 -43.34 8.64 2.32
CA HIS A 299 -42.68 7.74 1.35
C HIS A 299 -43.00 6.26 1.54
N ILE A 300 -43.99 5.93 2.36
CA ILE A 300 -44.51 4.58 2.54
C ILE A 300 -46.00 4.59 2.19
N ALA A 301 -46.41 3.73 1.26
CA ALA A 301 -47.80 3.55 0.88
C ALA A 301 -48.24 2.12 1.13
N VAL A 302 -49.45 1.93 1.69
CA VAL A 302 -50.04 0.61 1.90
C VAL A 302 -51.49 0.63 1.43
N GLY A 303 -51.86 -0.37 0.62
CA GLY A 303 -53.20 -0.48 0.04
C GLY A 303 -53.55 -1.91 -0.35
N TYR A 304 -54.79 -2.13 -0.78
CA TYR A 304 -55.19 -3.42 -1.37
C TYR A 304 -55.03 -3.37 -2.88
N LEU A 305 -54.49 -4.45 -3.45
CA LEU A 305 -54.35 -4.60 -4.88
C LEU A 305 -55.74 -4.75 -5.54
N GLY A 306 -55.95 -4.07 -6.68
CA GLY A 306 -57.20 -4.14 -7.43
C GLY A 306 -58.28 -3.13 -7.04
N ARG A 307 -58.01 -2.25 -6.06
CA ARG A 307 -58.89 -1.11 -5.73
C ARG A 307 -58.65 0.09 -6.66
N PRO A 308 -59.69 0.91 -6.95
CA PRO A 308 -59.54 2.11 -7.77
C PRO A 308 -58.55 3.11 -7.18
N ALA A 309 -57.85 3.86 -8.04
CA ALA A 309 -57.04 4.99 -7.62
C ALA A 309 -57.94 6.07 -6.98
N GLY A 310 -57.82 6.27 -5.66
CA GLY A 310 -58.65 7.19 -4.88
C GLY A 310 -59.22 6.57 -3.60
N ASP A 311 -59.13 5.25 -3.44
CA ASP A 311 -59.46 4.61 -2.17
C ASP A 311 -58.52 5.09 -1.05
N PRO A 312 -59.05 5.32 0.17
CA PRO A 312 -58.23 5.80 1.27
C PRO A 312 -57.14 4.78 1.62
N PRO A 313 -55.89 5.24 1.85
CA PRO A 313 -54.78 4.35 2.21
C PRO A 313 -55.06 3.66 3.54
N ILE A 314 -54.50 2.47 3.73
CA ILE A 314 -54.65 1.73 4.99
C ILE A 314 -53.90 2.51 6.08
N PRO A 315 -54.54 2.92 7.19
CA PRO A 315 -53.87 3.68 8.24
C PRO A 315 -52.92 2.79 9.05
N PHE A 316 -51.67 3.23 9.18
CA PHE A 316 -50.62 2.55 9.93
C PHE A 316 -49.72 3.52 10.69
N LYS A 317 -48.96 2.97 11.64
CA LYS A 317 -47.84 3.63 12.28
C LYS A 317 -46.54 2.96 11.84
N ALA A 318 -45.62 3.74 11.29
CA ALA A 318 -44.27 3.30 10.98
C ALA A 318 -43.31 3.62 12.13
N SER A 319 -42.42 2.69 12.46
CA SER A 319 -41.31 2.92 13.38
C SER A 319 -40.07 2.19 12.89
N PHE A 320 -38.91 2.83 12.99
CA PHE A 320 -37.63 2.25 12.60
C PHE A 320 -36.77 1.95 13.83
N ASP A 321 -36.44 0.68 14.04
CA ASP A 321 -35.46 0.24 15.04
C ASP A 321 -34.07 0.25 14.42
N ARG A 322 -33.22 1.21 14.82
CA ARG A 322 -31.84 1.34 14.35
C ARG A 322 -30.94 0.19 14.82
N SER A 323 -31.20 -0.38 15.99
CA SER A 323 -30.42 -1.50 16.53
C SER A 323 -30.58 -2.75 15.68
N GLN A 324 -31.80 -2.99 15.19
CA GLN A 324 -32.12 -4.19 14.41
C GLN A 324 -32.17 -3.91 12.90
N ARG A 325 -32.14 -2.64 12.49
CA ARG A 325 -32.35 -2.17 11.12
C ARG A 325 -33.68 -2.64 10.54
N VAL A 326 -34.73 -2.55 11.35
CA VAL A 326 -36.07 -3.02 11.01
C VAL A 326 -37.03 -1.85 10.97
N LEU A 327 -37.67 -1.65 9.81
CA LEU A 327 -38.87 -0.84 9.66
C LEU A 327 -40.07 -1.70 10.01
N GLN A 328 -40.80 -1.32 11.05
CA GLN A 328 -42.02 -1.98 11.47
C GLN A 328 -43.24 -1.10 11.15
N LEU A 329 -44.23 -1.69 10.48
CA LEU A 329 -45.52 -1.08 10.19
C LEU A 329 -46.59 -1.79 11.03
N VAL A 330 -47.25 -1.03 11.90
CA VAL A 330 -48.36 -1.49 12.74
C VAL A 330 -49.65 -0.86 12.26
N PHE A 331 -50.60 -1.69 11.86
CA PHE A 331 -51.86 -1.24 11.28
C PHE A 331 -52.90 -0.95 12.37
N HIS A 332 -53.70 0.10 12.18
CA HIS A 332 -54.70 0.50 13.17
C HIS A 332 -55.90 -0.46 13.23
N LYS A 333 -56.16 -1.17 12.13
CA LYS A 333 -57.20 -2.17 11.98
C LYS A 333 -56.61 -3.42 11.34
N PRO A 334 -57.13 -4.62 11.64
CA PRO A 334 -56.79 -5.81 10.86
C PRO A 334 -57.09 -5.61 9.38
N PHE A 335 -56.32 -6.27 8.53
CA PHE A 335 -56.59 -6.32 7.11
C PHE A 335 -57.93 -7.01 6.81
N GLU A 336 -58.50 -6.72 5.65
CA GLU A 336 -59.65 -7.47 5.14
C GLU A 336 -59.22 -8.92 4.85
N ALA A 337 -60.12 -9.87 5.07
CA ALA A 337 -59.83 -11.27 4.79
C ALA A 337 -59.79 -11.52 3.27
N PHE A 338 -58.96 -12.48 2.84
CA PHE A 338 -58.87 -12.93 1.44
C PHE A 338 -58.59 -11.82 0.42
N THR A 339 -57.78 -10.83 0.81
CA THR A 339 -57.39 -9.71 -0.06
C THR A 339 -55.87 -9.62 -0.14
N THR A 340 -55.39 -9.15 -1.30
CA THR A 340 -53.97 -8.91 -1.52
C THR A 340 -53.61 -7.51 -1.05
N VAL A 341 -52.66 -7.42 -0.14
CA VAL A 341 -52.08 -6.17 0.37
C VAL A 341 -50.81 -5.87 -0.42
N LYS A 342 -50.63 -4.61 -0.78
CA LYS A 342 -49.41 -4.07 -1.38
C LYS A 342 -48.80 -3.02 -0.46
N VAL A 343 -47.52 -3.16 -0.18
CA VAL A 343 -46.70 -2.18 0.55
C VAL A 343 -45.65 -1.64 -0.40
N ASP A 344 -45.61 -0.32 -0.58
CA ASP A 344 -44.64 0.36 -1.43
C ASP A 344 -43.74 1.27 -0.57
N LEU A 345 -42.42 1.08 -0.71
CA LEU A 345 -41.39 2.02 -0.29
C LEU A 345 -41.03 2.89 -1.50
N LEU A 346 -41.41 4.16 -1.45
CA LEU A 346 -41.30 5.11 -2.56
C LEU A 346 -39.92 5.77 -2.60
N GLU A 347 -39.63 6.43 -3.72
CA GLU A 347 -38.43 7.26 -3.87
C GLU A 347 -38.44 8.40 -2.84
N GLY A 348 -37.30 8.64 -2.18
CA GLY A 348 -37.15 9.72 -1.19
C GLY A 348 -36.65 9.24 0.18
N ILE A 349 -36.75 7.95 0.47
CA ILE A 349 -36.18 7.32 1.67
C ILE A 349 -34.65 7.35 1.57
N LYS A 350 -33.97 7.78 2.64
CA LYS A 350 -32.50 7.89 2.69
C LYS A 350 -31.92 7.17 3.89
N GLY A 351 -30.67 6.72 3.74
CA GLY A 351 -29.83 6.30 4.85
C GLY A 351 -29.45 7.47 5.75
N THR A 352 -28.95 7.18 6.96
CA THR A 352 -28.40 8.22 7.86
C THR A 352 -27.18 8.93 7.29
N ASP A 353 -26.53 8.34 6.28
CA ASP A 353 -25.42 8.92 5.51
C ASP A 353 -25.88 9.70 4.26
N GLY A 354 -27.19 9.88 4.08
CA GLY A 354 -27.78 10.65 2.99
C GLY A 354 -27.94 9.91 1.67
N GLN A 355 -27.47 8.65 1.58
CA GLN A 355 -27.62 7.83 0.37
C GLN A 355 -29.08 7.44 0.13
N PRO A 356 -29.61 7.56 -1.10
CA PRO A 356 -30.98 7.20 -1.40
C PRO A 356 -31.16 5.68 -1.44
N MET A 357 -32.25 5.20 -0.86
CA MET A 357 -32.71 3.82 -0.99
C MET A 357 -33.48 3.66 -2.31
N LYS A 358 -33.29 2.54 -3.00
CA LYS A 358 -34.08 2.22 -4.20
C LYS A 358 -35.54 1.95 -3.80
N PRO A 359 -36.53 2.40 -4.59
CA PRO A 359 -37.92 2.01 -4.38
C PRO A 359 -38.08 0.50 -4.36
N TRP A 360 -38.98 0.01 -3.53
CA TRP A 360 -39.21 -1.41 -3.32
C TRP A 360 -40.68 -1.66 -3.01
N ALA A 361 -41.22 -2.79 -3.48
CA ALA A 361 -42.60 -3.16 -3.28
C ALA A 361 -42.69 -4.57 -2.70
N LEU A 362 -43.73 -4.80 -1.90
CA LEU A 362 -44.10 -6.08 -1.33
C LEU A 362 -45.57 -6.36 -1.61
N THR A 363 -45.89 -7.57 -2.07
CA THR A 363 -47.26 -8.06 -2.12
C THR A 363 -47.45 -9.35 -1.33
N PHE A 364 -48.56 -9.47 -0.61
CA PHE A 364 -48.95 -10.69 0.10
C PHE A 364 -50.48 -10.77 0.23
N SER A 365 -51.02 -11.96 0.49
CA SER A 365 -52.47 -12.19 0.59
C SER A 365 -52.89 -12.61 1.99
N THR A 366 -53.99 -12.02 2.48
CA THR A 366 -54.51 -12.25 3.82
C THR A 366 -55.39 -13.50 3.90
N GLY A 367 -55.31 -14.16 5.05
CA GLY A 367 -56.09 -15.35 5.40
C GLY A 367 -57.38 -15.03 6.15
N ARG A 368 -57.85 -16.03 6.91
CA ARG A 368 -59.01 -15.91 7.82
C ARG A 368 -58.72 -15.12 9.09
#